data_AF-A0A385HZF8-F1
#
_entry.id   AF-A0A385HZF8-F1
#
_cell.length_a   1.000
_cell.length_b   1.000
_cell.length_c   1.000
_cell.angle_alpha   90.00
_cell.angle_beta   90.00
_cell.angle_gamma   90.00
#
_symmetry.space_group_name_H-M   'P 1'
#
loop_
_entity.id
_entity.type
_entity.pdbx_description
1 polymer ?
#
loop_
_entity_poly.entity_id
_entity_poly.type
_entity_poly.pdbx_seq_one_letter_code
_entity_poly.pdbx_strand_id
1 'polypeptide(L)'
;MQNSLNQVNRNLSFVKLIYKENSKGLIKKLLIAGRQRELNKARLFLIWLFDSLGFSDSPVNFNNVSSHLYLPSINLDLNDNTCQKAWYRIRKRLETVFMNDIMNDTGYLLAIDALNYERRRDLLLALLSQLDIVIKQLYRDKIHGEKINYFWYQLQPELRRTVLEKMAGADVEISKNGELKSVAGVLIKNCKWEDDRELPPPQAILGPLAQGQPILIEGYLLSLDDHRAALQIEALVSNWLIRTAELIGAEVLSECSQWPELRCYLLRRDLMVTRNLERLRNQLNTQEWWNLYFERPIRLYESKRLVWRIQRTSLIPYYITEARDKELEDLPWWQQLITFVLETRDAIAPQLQLLFQRIGNIIVIILTQVVGKAIGLIVRGILQGMGRSFTREQD
;
A
#
# COMPACT_ATOMS: atom_id res chain seq x y z
N MET A 1 -19.68 24.86 -4.02
CA MET A 1 -18.68 23.82 -3.66
C MET A 1 -17.57 23.69 -4.69
N GLN A 2 -17.84 23.35 -5.96
CA GLN A 2 -16.81 23.43 -7.03
C GLN A 2 -16.22 24.83 -7.21
N ASN A 3 -17.01 25.88 -6.97
CA ASN A 3 -16.57 27.27 -7.15
C ASN A 3 -15.39 27.68 -6.24
N SER A 4 -15.31 27.23 -4.98
CA SER A 4 -14.23 27.61 -4.06
C SER A 4 -12.93 26.87 -4.37
N LEU A 5 -12.98 25.57 -4.68
CA LEU A 5 -11.80 24.79 -5.09
C LEU A 5 -11.30 25.23 -6.48
N ASN A 6 -12.21 25.54 -7.41
CA ASN A 6 -11.87 26.10 -8.72
C ASN A 6 -11.25 27.50 -8.61
N GLN A 7 -11.70 28.33 -7.65
CA GLN A 7 -11.12 29.63 -7.38
C GLN A 7 -9.71 29.52 -6.78
N VAL A 8 -9.47 28.58 -5.85
CA VAL A 8 -8.12 28.29 -5.32
C VAL A 8 -7.21 27.76 -6.43
N ASN A 9 -7.69 26.86 -7.29
CA ASN A 9 -6.92 26.33 -8.42
C ASN A 9 -6.59 27.39 -9.48
N ARG A 10 -7.53 28.30 -9.78
CA ARG A 10 -7.30 29.47 -10.66
C ARG A 10 -6.27 30.43 -10.08
N ASN A 11 -6.30 30.68 -8.78
CA ASN A 11 -5.29 31.51 -8.13
C ASN A 11 -3.91 30.83 -8.11
N LEU A 12 -3.86 29.50 -7.97
CA LEU A 12 -2.62 28.73 -8.01
C LEU A 12 -1.99 28.73 -9.42
N SER A 13 -2.80 28.61 -10.48
CA SER A 13 -2.32 28.70 -11.85
C SER A 13 -1.84 30.12 -12.18
N PHE A 14 -2.55 31.16 -11.73
CA PHE A 14 -2.16 32.55 -11.88
C PHE A 14 -0.81 32.86 -11.19
N VAL A 15 -0.63 32.41 -9.94
CA VAL A 15 0.63 32.58 -9.19
C VAL A 15 1.79 31.82 -9.85
N LYS A 16 1.54 30.64 -10.43
CA LYS A 16 2.55 29.88 -11.19
C LYS A 16 2.93 30.56 -12.51
N LEU A 17 2.00 31.22 -13.19
CA LEU A 17 2.27 32.01 -14.39
C LEU A 17 3.13 33.24 -14.06
N ILE A 18 2.81 33.96 -12.98
CA ILE A 18 3.63 35.10 -12.50
C ILE A 18 5.04 34.68 -12.09
N TYR A 19 5.19 33.50 -11.48
CA TYR A 19 6.51 32.95 -11.15
C TYR A 19 7.34 32.65 -12.42
N LYS A 20 6.68 32.24 -13.51
CA LYS A 20 7.32 31.88 -14.79
C LYS A 20 7.70 33.09 -15.64
N GLU A 21 6.93 34.19 -15.57
CA GLU A 21 7.11 35.34 -16.49
C GLU A 21 8.13 36.40 -16.05
N ASN A 22 8.33 36.70 -14.74
CA ASN A 22 9.49 37.49 -14.28
C ASN A 22 9.51 37.67 -12.76
N SER A 23 10.51 37.12 -12.07
CA SER A 23 10.79 37.43 -10.66
C SER A 23 12.19 38.02 -10.48
N LYS A 24 12.45 39.19 -11.10
CA LYS A 24 13.64 39.98 -10.78
C LYS A 24 13.47 40.60 -9.38
N GLY A 25 13.98 39.91 -8.37
CA GLY A 25 14.02 40.35 -6.96
C GLY A 25 13.81 39.20 -5.96
N LEU A 26 14.79 38.99 -5.06
CA LEU A 26 14.77 37.93 -4.04
C LEU A 26 13.54 38.01 -3.12
N ILE A 27 13.15 39.21 -2.70
CA ILE A 27 11.98 39.45 -1.83
C ILE A 27 10.67 39.06 -2.55
N LYS A 28 10.55 39.44 -3.83
CA LYS A 28 9.37 39.10 -4.66
C LYS A 28 9.26 37.59 -4.87
N LYS A 29 10.40 36.90 -5.06
CA LYS A 29 10.45 35.44 -5.18
C LYS A 29 10.03 34.73 -3.88
N LEU A 30 10.49 35.22 -2.73
CA LEU A 30 10.09 34.70 -1.41
C LEU A 30 8.60 34.93 -1.13
N LEU A 31 8.06 36.10 -1.49
CA LEU A 31 6.65 36.43 -1.31
C LEU A 31 5.73 35.57 -2.20
N ILE A 32 6.11 35.36 -3.47
CA ILE A 32 5.40 34.47 -4.40
C ILE A 32 5.48 33.01 -3.91
N ALA A 33 6.65 32.56 -3.45
CA ALA A 33 6.82 31.23 -2.88
C ALA A 33 6.00 31.04 -1.59
N GLY A 34 5.91 32.07 -0.74
CA GLY A 34 5.07 32.09 0.45
C GLY A 34 3.59 31.95 0.10
N ARG A 35 3.11 32.75 -0.86
CA ARG A 35 1.73 32.70 -1.33
C ARG A 35 1.37 31.35 -1.97
N GLN A 36 2.31 30.74 -2.69
CA GLN A 36 2.14 29.40 -3.24
C GLN A 36 2.02 28.33 -2.14
N ARG A 37 2.80 28.44 -1.06
CA ARG A 37 2.69 27.54 0.11
C ARG A 37 1.33 27.69 0.80
N GLU A 38 0.86 28.92 0.98
CA GLU A 38 -0.47 29.20 1.55
C GLU A 38 -1.60 28.61 0.70
N LEU A 39 -1.57 28.83 -0.61
CA LEU A 39 -2.59 28.31 -1.54
C LEU A 39 -2.55 26.78 -1.63
N ASN A 40 -1.36 26.17 -1.58
CA ASN A 40 -1.23 24.71 -1.51
C ASN A 40 -1.78 24.15 -0.18
N LYS A 41 -1.50 24.80 0.95
CA LYS A 41 -2.07 24.41 2.25
C LYS A 41 -3.59 24.60 2.29
N ALA A 42 -4.11 25.69 1.73
CA ALA A 42 -5.55 25.91 1.60
C ALA A 42 -6.21 24.87 0.68
N ARG A 43 -5.54 24.48 -0.41
CA ARG A 43 -6.00 23.40 -1.30
C ARG A 43 -6.03 22.06 -0.57
N LEU A 44 -4.96 21.70 0.13
CA LEU A 44 -4.88 20.46 0.90
C LEU A 44 -5.89 20.44 2.05
N PHE A 45 -6.07 21.57 2.73
CA PHE A 45 -7.09 21.72 3.76
C PHE A 45 -8.49 21.58 3.19
N LEU A 46 -8.79 22.17 2.03
CA LEU A 46 -10.08 21.99 1.38
C LEU A 46 -10.29 20.56 0.88
N ILE A 47 -9.27 19.91 0.31
CA ILE A 47 -9.33 18.50 -0.08
C ILE A 47 -9.58 17.63 1.16
N TRP A 48 -8.80 17.82 2.23
CA TRP A 48 -8.97 17.09 3.49
C TRP A 48 -10.32 17.36 4.14
N LEU A 49 -10.78 18.60 4.16
CA LEU A 49 -12.10 19.00 4.67
C LEU A 49 -13.21 18.35 3.85
N PHE A 50 -13.07 18.29 2.52
CA PHE A 50 -14.08 17.70 1.65
C PHE A 50 -14.06 16.17 1.63
N ASP A 51 -12.89 15.53 1.74
CA ASP A 51 -12.73 14.08 1.99
C ASP A 51 -13.32 13.69 3.34
N SER A 52 -13.01 14.46 4.39
CA SER A 52 -13.49 14.23 5.75
C SER A 52 -14.99 14.45 5.90
N LEU A 53 -15.62 15.21 5.00
CA LEU A 53 -17.04 15.49 4.99
C LEU A 53 -17.81 14.63 3.96
N GLY A 54 -17.15 13.67 3.30
CA GLY A 54 -17.78 12.78 2.34
C GLY A 54 -18.33 13.48 1.09
N PHE A 55 -17.85 14.69 0.77
CA PHE A 55 -18.26 15.43 -0.42
C PHE A 55 -17.49 15.03 -1.68
N SER A 56 -16.61 14.05 -1.59
CA SER A 56 -16.13 13.27 -2.73
C SER A 56 -17.21 12.30 -3.20
N ASP A 57 -18.39 12.82 -3.55
CA ASP A 57 -19.19 12.21 -4.61
C ASP A 57 -18.40 12.43 -5.92
N SER A 58 -17.35 11.65 -6.12
CA SER A 58 -17.36 10.94 -7.39
C SER A 58 -18.53 9.99 -7.22
N PRO A 59 -19.69 10.23 -7.85
CA PRO A 59 -20.59 9.11 -8.04
C PRO A 59 -19.71 8.01 -8.61
N VAL A 60 -19.73 6.83 -8.00
CA VAL A 60 -19.38 5.63 -8.74
C VAL A 60 -20.29 5.71 -9.95
N ASN A 61 -19.72 6.16 -11.05
CA ASN A 61 -20.46 6.42 -12.27
C ASN A 61 -20.71 5.03 -12.83
N PHE A 62 -21.71 4.35 -12.30
CA PHE A 62 -22.26 3.10 -12.85
C PHE A 62 -22.79 3.30 -14.28
N ASN A 63 -22.70 4.52 -14.83
CA ASN A 63 -23.08 4.85 -16.20
C ASN A 63 -21.90 4.89 -17.19
N ASN A 64 -20.72 4.41 -16.81
CA ASN A 64 -19.70 3.97 -17.77
C ASN A 64 -19.44 2.47 -17.65
N VAL A 65 -20.49 1.66 -17.45
CA VAL A 65 -20.51 0.34 -18.07
C VAL A 65 -20.61 0.61 -19.57
N SER A 66 -19.48 0.93 -20.19
CA SER A 66 -19.30 0.62 -21.60
C SER A 66 -19.70 -0.84 -21.69
N SER A 67 -20.81 -1.08 -22.38
CA SER A 67 -21.26 -2.38 -22.81
C SER A 67 -20.18 -2.98 -23.70
N HIS A 68 -19.08 -3.43 -23.10
CA HIS A 68 -18.20 -4.42 -23.68
C HIS A 68 -18.91 -5.75 -23.48
N LEU A 69 -19.97 -5.93 -24.30
CA LEU A 69 -20.37 -7.24 -24.77
C LEU A 69 -19.17 -7.83 -25.52
N TYR A 70 -18.27 -8.46 -24.77
CA TYR A 70 -17.38 -9.50 -25.23
C TYR A 70 -17.36 -10.56 -24.13
N LEU A 71 -18.47 -11.30 -24.04
CA LEU A 71 -18.34 -12.73 -23.85
C LEU A 71 -17.75 -13.27 -25.15
N PRO A 72 -16.52 -13.76 -25.08
CA PRO A 72 -16.36 -15.16 -25.37
C PRO A 72 -15.77 -15.83 -24.15
N SER A 73 -16.51 -16.82 -23.64
CA SER A 73 -15.91 -18.00 -23.04
C SER A 73 -14.89 -18.59 -24.03
N ILE A 74 -13.63 -18.16 -23.94
CA ILE A 74 -12.55 -18.69 -24.76
C ILE A 74 -11.98 -19.90 -24.03
N ASN A 75 -12.31 -21.08 -24.58
CA ASN A 75 -11.68 -22.39 -24.41
C ASN A 75 -10.83 -22.61 -23.14
N LEU A 76 -11.41 -23.35 -22.21
CA LEU A 76 -10.82 -23.88 -20.97
C LEU A 76 -9.78 -25.01 -21.20
N ASP A 77 -9.24 -25.17 -22.40
CA ASP A 77 -8.09 -26.05 -22.65
C ASP A 77 -6.83 -25.20 -22.78
N LEU A 78 -6.34 -24.74 -21.63
CA LEU A 78 -4.99 -24.21 -21.55
C LEU A 78 -4.03 -25.38 -21.75
N ASN A 79 -3.36 -25.38 -22.90
CA ASN A 79 -2.30 -26.33 -23.16
C ASN A 79 -1.18 -26.06 -22.14
N ASP A 80 -0.64 -27.10 -21.48
CA ASP A 80 0.41 -26.98 -20.43
C ASP A 80 1.59 -26.07 -20.83
N ASN A 81 1.85 -26.00 -22.14
CA ASN A 81 2.85 -25.14 -22.77
C ASN A 81 2.61 -23.64 -22.51
N THR A 82 1.36 -23.18 -22.45
CA THR A 82 1.01 -21.78 -22.21
C THR A 82 1.39 -21.34 -20.79
N CYS A 83 1.07 -22.16 -19.80
CA CYS A 83 1.39 -21.90 -18.39
C CYS A 83 2.91 -21.87 -18.17
N GLN A 84 3.64 -22.81 -18.77
CA GLN A 84 5.10 -22.84 -18.71
C GLN A 84 5.74 -21.62 -19.38
N LYS A 85 5.20 -21.17 -20.53
CA LYS A 85 5.65 -19.95 -21.20
C LYS A 85 5.38 -18.70 -20.36
N ALA A 86 4.21 -18.62 -19.73
CA ALA A 86 3.86 -17.51 -18.83
C ALA A 86 4.81 -17.46 -17.62
N TRP A 87 5.02 -18.60 -16.96
CA TRP A 87 5.99 -18.70 -15.86
C TRP A 87 7.41 -18.33 -16.30
N TYR A 88 7.89 -18.84 -17.43
CA TYR A 88 9.20 -18.52 -17.97
C TYR A 88 9.38 -17.00 -18.19
N ARG A 89 8.36 -16.32 -18.72
CA ARG A 89 8.39 -14.85 -18.91
C ARG A 89 8.48 -14.10 -17.59
N ILE A 90 7.62 -14.46 -16.62
CA ILE A 90 7.60 -13.84 -15.28
C ILE A 90 8.96 -14.06 -14.59
N ARG A 91 9.42 -15.32 -14.54
CA ARG A 91 10.70 -15.68 -13.95
C ARG A 91 11.84 -14.90 -14.58
N LYS A 92 11.94 -14.88 -15.91
CA LYS A 92 13.02 -14.17 -16.62
C LYS A 92 13.00 -12.67 -16.31
N ARG A 93 11.82 -12.04 -16.24
CA ARG A 93 11.71 -10.62 -15.87
C ARG A 93 12.13 -10.39 -14.42
N LEU A 94 11.68 -11.22 -13.48
CA LEU A 94 12.04 -11.07 -12.07
C LEU A 94 13.54 -11.31 -11.86
N GLU A 95 14.13 -12.29 -12.54
CA GLU A 95 15.57 -12.54 -12.51
C GLU A 95 16.37 -11.33 -13.02
N THR A 96 15.97 -10.70 -14.14
CA THR A 96 16.64 -9.48 -14.62
C THR A 96 16.48 -8.30 -13.66
N VAL A 97 15.35 -8.20 -12.97
CA VAL A 97 15.16 -7.16 -11.95
C VAL A 97 16.02 -7.42 -10.72
N PHE A 98 16.06 -8.65 -10.20
CA PHE A 98 16.86 -8.99 -9.02
C PHE A 98 18.37 -8.94 -9.25
N MET A 99 18.83 -9.19 -10.48
CA MET A 99 20.23 -8.96 -10.85
C MET A 99 20.63 -7.49 -10.75
N ASN A 100 19.67 -6.57 -10.84
CA ASN A 100 19.87 -5.15 -10.60
C ASN A 100 19.41 -4.79 -9.18
N ASP A 101 19.77 -3.59 -8.72
CA ASP A 101 19.29 -3.17 -7.41
C ASP A 101 17.81 -2.73 -7.46
N ILE A 102 17.03 -3.16 -6.47
CA ILE A 102 15.62 -2.78 -6.33
C ILE A 102 15.52 -1.61 -5.37
N MET A 103 14.88 -0.54 -5.83
CA MET A 103 14.54 0.60 -4.98
C MET A 103 13.25 0.33 -4.22
N ASN A 104 13.30 0.49 -2.89
CA ASN A 104 12.11 0.42 -2.05
C ASN A 104 11.33 1.74 -2.12
N ASP A 105 10.17 1.72 -2.79
CA ASP A 105 9.21 2.83 -2.90
C ASP A 105 7.86 2.43 -2.27
N THR A 106 7.91 1.52 -1.29
CA THR A 106 6.72 0.99 -0.61
C THR A 106 6.17 1.94 0.44
N GLY A 107 7.03 2.81 1.00
CA GLY A 107 6.75 3.58 2.21
C GLY A 107 6.98 2.79 3.51
N TYR A 108 7.31 1.49 3.42
CA TYR A 108 7.59 0.62 4.56
C TYR A 108 9.09 0.33 4.67
N LEU A 109 9.57 0.20 5.90
CA LEU A 109 10.88 -0.37 6.20
C LEU A 109 10.81 -1.88 5.99
N LEU A 110 11.78 -2.44 5.27
CA LEU A 110 11.87 -3.87 4.99
C LEU A 110 13.14 -4.44 5.61
N ALA A 111 13.06 -5.56 6.32
CA ALA A 111 14.25 -6.20 6.89
C ALA A 111 15.27 -6.61 5.81
N ILE A 112 14.81 -7.02 4.63
CA ILE A 112 15.70 -7.38 3.50
C ILE A 112 16.59 -6.24 3.03
N ASP A 113 16.15 -5.00 3.21
CA ASP A 113 16.97 -3.85 2.82
C ASP A 113 18.22 -3.78 3.70
N ALA A 114 18.17 -4.26 4.93
CA ALA A 114 19.29 -4.26 5.87
C ALA A 114 20.48 -5.13 5.42
N LEU A 115 20.20 -6.15 4.60
CA LEU A 115 21.23 -6.99 4.00
C LEU A 115 22.05 -6.18 3.01
N ASN A 116 23.32 -6.54 2.86
CA ASN A 116 24.11 -5.98 1.76
C ASN A 116 23.52 -6.42 0.40
N TYR A 117 23.88 -5.68 -0.65
CA TYR A 117 23.33 -5.88 -1.99
C TYR A 117 23.53 -7.32 -2.50
N GLU A 118 24.70 -7.91 -2.27
CA GLU A 118 25.00 -9.27 -2.72
C GLU A 118 24.11 -10.31 -2.04
N ARG A 119 23.98 -10.25 -0.70
CA ARG A 119 23.15 -11.20 0.06
C ARG A 119 21.67 -11.01 -0.24
N ARG A 120 21.20 -9.77 -0.41
CA ARG A 120 19.82 -9.49 -0.82
C ARG A 120 19.52 -10.07 -2.20
N ARG A 121 20.41 -9.86 -3.17
CA ARG A 121 20.29 -10.42 -4.52
C ARG A 121 20.26 -11.95 -4.46
N ASP A 122 21.23 -12.55 -3.78
CA ASP A 122 21.37 -14.01 -3.72
C ASP A 122 20.16 -14.64 -3.01
N LEU A 123 19.60 -13.98 -2.00
CA LEU A 123 18.36 -14.38 -1.34
C LEU A 123 17.17 -14.43 -2.32
N LEU A 124 16.93 -13.34 -3.03
CA LEU A 124 15.78 -13.22 -3.95
C LEU A 124 15.90 -14.17 -5.14
N LEU A 125 17.11 -14.34 -5.67
CA LEU A 125 17.38 -15.31 -6.73
C LEU A 125 17.27 -16.75 -6.24
N ALA A 126 17.69 -17.05 -5.01
CA ALA A 126 17.51 -18.36 -4.41
C ALA A 126 16.02 -18.68 -4.23
N LEU A 127 15.21 -17.75 -3.71
CA LEU A 127 13.77 -17.91 -3.59
C LEU A 127 13.09 -18.13 -4.95
N LEU A 128 13.44 -17.32 -5.95
CA LEU A 128 12.91 -17.46 -7.31
C LEU A 128 13.27 -18.82 -7.93
N SER A 129 14.51 -19.27 -7.71
CA SER A 129 14.98 -20.58 -8.17
C SER A 129 14.25 -21.72 -7.47
N GLN A 130 13.99 -21.62 -6.17
CA GLN A 130 13.25 -22.65 -5.46
C GLN A 130 11.79 -22.70 -5.90
N LEU A 131 11.15 -21.55 -6.08
CA LEU A 131 9.77 -21.49 -6.60
C LEU A 131 9.65 -22.16 -7.98
N ASP A 132 10.65 -21.98 -8.85
CA ASP A 132 10.70 -22.69 -10.14
C ASP A 132 10.77 -24.21 -9.98
N ILE A 133 11.53 -24.71 -9.01
CA ILE A 133 11.61 -26.14 -8.70
C ILE A 133 10.25 -26.64 -8.24
N VAL A 134 9.58 -25.91 -7.34
CA VAL A 134 8.23 -26.27 -6.85
C VAL A 134 7.24 -26.34 -8.01
N ILE A 135 7.22 -25.32 -8.88
CA ILE A 135 6.30 -25.28 -10.03
C ILE A 135 6.58 -26.47 -10.99
N LYS A 136 7.85 -26.79 -11.25
CA LYS A 136 8.24 -27.96 -12.07
C LYS A 136 7.83 -29.29 -11.44
N GLN A 137 7.92 -29.42 -10.12
CA GLN A 137 7.47 -30.61 -9.39
C GLN A 137 5.94 -30.75 -9.49
N LEU A 138 5.19 -29.67 -9.28
CA LEU A 138 3.73 -29.67 -9.43
C LEU A 138 3.29 -30.14 -10.82
N TYR A 139 3.97 -29.70 -11.88
CA TYR A 139 3.70 -30.19 -13.25
C TYR A 139 4.02 -31.68 -13.41
N ARG A 140 5.17 -32.14 -12.91
CA ARG A 140 5.62 -33.52 -13.04
C ARG A 140 4.67 -34.49 -12.33
N ASP A 141 4.30 -34.14 -11.12
CA ASP A 141 3.54 -35.01 -10.22
C ASP A 141 2.02 -34.84 -10.37
N LYS A 142 1.59 -33.94 -11.27
CA LYS A 142 0.18 -33.65 -11.58
C LYS A 142 -0.65 -33.39 -10.31
N ILE A 143 -0.11 -32.53 -9.44
CA ILE A 143 -0.76 -32.17 -8.18
C ILE A 143 -1.79 -31.09 -8.47
N HIS A 144 -3.07 -31.38 -8.21
CA HIS A 144 -4.22 -30.54 -8.55
C HIS A 144 -5.07 -30.08 -7.34
N GLY A 145 -5.73 -28.93 -7.50
CA GLY A 145 -6.72 -28.42 -6.54
C GLY A 145 -6.19 -28.18 -5.13
N GLU A 146 -6.97 -28.56 -4.11
CA GLU A 146 -6.63 -28.33 -2.70
C GLU A 146 -5.34 -29.06 -2.25
N LYS A 147 -4.93 -30.11 -2.97
CA LYS A 147 -3.67 -30.82 -2.69
C LYS A 147 -2.44 -29.92 -2.83
N ILE A 148 -2.52 -28.85 -3.62
CA ILE A 148 -1.45 -27.85 -3.75
C ILE A 148 -1.15 -27.21 -2.40
N ASN A 149 -2.18 -26.84 -1.63
CA ASN A 149 -1.98 -26.16 -0.35
C ASN A 149 -1.25 -27.09 0.62
N TYR A 150 -1.69 -28.34 0.73
CA TYR A 150 -1.03 -29.35 1.56
C TYR A 150 0.44 -29.58 1.14
N PHE A 151 0.67 -29.77 -0.16
CA PHE A 151 2.01 -29.93 -0.72
C PHE A 151 2.91 -28.73 -0.40
N TRP A 152 2.38 -27.51 -0.55
CA TRP A 152 3.10 -26.28 -0.26
C TRP A 152 3.49 -26.18 1.21
N TYR A 153 2.56 -26.41 2.14
CA TYR A 153 2.83 -26.30 3.58
C TYR A 153 3.87 -27.30 4.07
N GLN A 154 3.98 -28.48 3.43
CA GLN A 154 5.04 -29.44 3.73
C GLN A 154 6.41 -29.01 3.19
N LEU A 155 6.45 -28.41 2.00
CA LEU A 155 7.70 -28.09 1.30
C LEU A 155 8.30 -26.75 1.74
N GLN A 156 7.47 -25.80 2.15
CA GLN A 156 7.86 -24.43 2.48
C GLN A 156 8.98 -24.33 3.54
N PRO A 157 8.99 -25.13 4.62
CA PRO A 157 10.09 -25.10 5.59
C PRO A 157 11.44 -25.48 4.99
N GLU A 158 11.49 -26.58 4.23
CA GLU A 158 12.72 -27.04 3.58
C GLU A 158 13.18 -26.05 2.51
N LEU A 159 12.24 -25.50 1.75
CA LEU A 159 12.52 -24.45 0.77
C LEU A 159 13.22 -23.26 1.43
N ARG A 160 12.68 -22.75 2.54
CA ARG A 160 13.25 -21.60 3.26
C ARG A 160 14.64 -21.94 3.83
N ARG A 161 14.86 -23.17 4.31
CA ARG A 161 16.18 -23.63 4.77
C ARG A 161 17.22 -23.62 3.66
N THR A 162 16.90 -24.21 2.51
CA THR A 162 17.83 -24.23 1.36
C THR A 162 18.14 -22.82 0.85
N VAL A 163 17.15 -21.92 0.87
CA VAL A 163 17.34 -20.51 0.50
C VAL A 163 18.29 -19.81 1.47
N LEU A 164 18.06 -19.99 2.77
CA LEU A 164 18.89 -19.39 3.82
C LEU A 164 20.33 -19.90 3.74
N GLU A 165 20.52 -21.20 3.52
CA GLU A 165 21.82 -21.82 3.30
C GLU A 165 22.54 -21.23 2.09
N LYS A 166 21.85 -21.12 0.95
CA LYS A 166 22.42 -20.56 -0.28
C LYS A 166 22.79 -19.09 -0.14
N MET A 167 21.97 -18.29 0.56
CA MET A 167 22.26 -16.88 0.82
C MET A 167 23.44 -16.71 1.80
N ALA A 168 23.46 -17.50 2.87
CA ALA A 168 24.50 -17.45 3.90
C ALA A 168 25.85 -18.01 3.41
N GLY A 169 25.84 -18.92 2.44
CA GLY A 169 27.00 -19.68 1.97
C GLY A 169 27.18 -20.95 2.81
N ALA A 170 27.06 -22.11 2.17
CA ALA A 170 27.06 -23.42 2.84
C ALA A 170 28.33 -23.68 3.65
N ASP A 171 29.49 -23.36 3.09
CA ASP A 171 30.81 -23.65 3.69
C ASP A 171 31.42 -22.46 4.44
N VAL A 172 30.62 -21.42 4.70
CA VAL A 172 31.14 -20.20 5.34
C VAL A 172 31.13 -20.36 6.85
N GLU A 173 32.33 -20.26 7.43
CA GLU A 173 32.55 -20.25 8.86
C GLU A 173 33.07 -18.90 9.32
N ILE A 174 32.47 -18.37 10.39
CA ILE A 174 32.87 -17.11 11.01
C ILE A 174 33.14 -17.36 12.49
N SER A 175 34.06 -16.62 13.09
CA SER A 175 34.32 -16.71 14.53
C SER A 175 33.13 -16.16 15.33
N LYS A 176 32.69 -16.91 16.33
CA LYS A 176 31.74 -16.48 17.36
C LYS A 176 32.35 -16.78 18.72
N ASN A 177 32.74 -15.74 19.46
CA ASN A 177 33.42 -15.87 20.75
C ASN A 177 34.72 -16.72 20.69
N GLY A 178 35.46 -16.64 19.58
CA GLY A 178 36.73 -17.35 19.39
C GLY A 178 36.62 -18.73 18.73
N GLU A 179 35.42 -19.29 18.56
CA GLU A 179 35.19 -20.56 17.86
C GLU A 179 34.64 -20.32 16.45
N LEU A 180 35.12 -21.07 15.46
CA LEU A 180 34.53 -21.07 14.12
C LEU A 180 33.17 -21.79 14.14
N LYS A 181 32.14 -21.13 13.61
CA LYS A 181 30.79 -21.69 13.48
C LYS A 181 30.30 -21.50 12.05
N SER A 182 29.64 -22.53 11.52
CA SER A 182 28.92 -22.45 10.24
C SER A 182 27.83 -21.38 10.33
N VAL A 183 27.91 -20.39 9.45
CA VAL A 183 26.94 -19.29 9.39
C VAL A 183 25.55 -19.84 9.06
N ALA A 184 25.45 -20.63 7.98
CA ALA A 184 24.20 -21.25 7.56
C ALA A 184 23.61 -22.14 8.67
N GLY A 185 24.44 -22.99 9.29
CA GLY A 185 23.99 -23.91 10.33
C GLY A 185 23.40 -23.19 11.56
N VAL A 186 24.04 -22.10 12.01
CA VAL A 186 23.53 -21.30 13.14
C VAL A 186 22.24 -20.58 12.77
N LEU A 187 22.18 -19.93 11.60
CA LEU A 187 20.98 -19.22 11.15
C LEU A 187 19.78 -20.17 11.03
N ILE A 188 19.96 -21.33 10.38
CA ILE A 188 18.89 -22.33 10.20
C ILE A 188 18.40 -22.87 11.54
N LYS A 189 19.32 -23.14 12.47
CA LYS A 189 18.99 -23.67 13.80
C LYS A 189 18.14 -22.71 14.64
N ASN A 190 18.42 -21.40 14.54
CA ASN A 190 17.80 -20.40 15.40
C ASN A 190 16.55 -19.74 14.78
N CYS A 191 16.31 -19.90 13.48
CA CYS A 191 15.10 -19.40 12.82
C CYS A 191 13.83 -20.00 13.44
N LYS A 192 12.82 -19.17 13.68
CA LYS A 192 11.52 -19.61 14.22
C LYS A 192 10.60 -20.15 13.14
N TRP A 193 10.84 -19.77 11.88
CA TRP A 193 10.04 -20.17 10.71
C TRP A 193 8.57 -19.76 10.81
N GLU A 194 8.31 -18.56 11.32
CA GLU A 194 6.96 -18.00 11.40
C GLU A 194 6.35 -17.79 10.00
N ASP A 195 5.02 -17.90 9.93
CA ASP A 195 4.27 -17.67 8.70
C ASP A 195 3.65 -16.28 8.65
N ASP A 196 3.67 -15.69 7.46
CA ASP A 196 3.06 -14.38 7.19
C ASP A 196 1.57 -14.54 6.89
N ARG A 197 0.73 -14.01 7.78
CA ARG A 197 -0.74 -14.05 7.69
C ARG A 197 -1.30 -13.22 6.53
N GLU A 198 -0.53 -12.29 5.98
CA GLU A 198 -0.93 -11.47 4.84
C GLU A 198 -0.56 -12.12 3.49
N LEU A 199 0.07 -13.30 3.48
CA LEU A 199 0.26 -14.07 2.25
C LEU A 199 -1.07 -14.65 1.76
N PRO A 200 -1.37 -14.54 0.45
CA PRO A 200 -2.53 -15.18 -0.14
C PRO A 200 -2.39 -16.72 -0.06
N PRO A 201 -3.49 -17.48 -0.13
CA PRO A 201 -3.43 -18.93 -0.12
C PRO A 201 -2.54 -19.43 -1.27
N PRO A 202 -1.70 -20.47 -1.07
CA PRO A 202 -0.72 -20.91 -2.07
C PRO A 202 -1.34 -21.23 -3.43
N GLN A 203 -2.55 -21.81 -3.43
CA GLN A 203 -3.32 -22.08 -4.64
C GLN A 203 -3.56 -20.85 -5.52
N ALA A 204 -3.70 -19.64 -4.95
CA ALA A 204 -3.91 -18.41 -5.73
C ALA A 204 -2.71 -18.06 -6.63
N ILE A 205 -1.51 -18.53 -6.25
CA ILE A 205 -0.27 -18.33 -7.02
C ILE A 205 0.02 -19.58 -7.87
N LEU A 206 0.04 -20.74 -7.21
CA LEU A 206 0.51 -21.99 -7.79
C LEU A 206 -0.54 -22.65 -8.68
N GLY A 207 -1.83 -22.49 -8.42
CA GLY A 207 -2.91 -23.03 -9.25
C GLY A 207 -2.86 -22.48 -10.68
N PRO A 208 -2.85 -21.15 -10.87
CA PRO A 208 -2.71 -20.55 -12.20
C PRO A 208 -1.41 -20.97 -12.88
N LEU A 209 -0.28 -20.92 -12.16
CA LEU A 209 1.01 -21.26 -12.75
C LEU A 209 1.13 -22.74 -13.11
N ALA A 210 0.74 -23.67 -12.23
CA ALA A 210 0.94 -25.11 -12.46
C ALA A 210 -0.17 -25.76 -13.31
N GLN A 211 -1.35 -25.17 -13.40
CA GLN A 211 -2.53 -25.84 -13.99
C GLN A 211 -3.34 -24.94 -14.92
N GLY A 212 -2.95 -23.68 -15.09
CA GLY A 212 -3.73 -22.72 -15.86
C GLY A 212 -5.07 -22.40 -15.20
N GLN A 213 -5.20 -22.54 -13.87
CA GLN A 213 -6.44 -22.15 -13.20
C GLN A 213 -6.75 -20.67 -13.51
N PRO A 214 -7.99 -20.36 -13.94
CA PRO A 214 -8.37 -18.99 -14.20
C PRO A 214 -8.39 -18.19 -12.90
N ILE A 215 -8.07 -16.90 -13.01
CA ILE A 215 -7.95 -15.98 -11.87
C ILE A 215 -9.16 -15.07 -11.89
N LEU A 216 -9.80 -14.91 -10.72
CA LEU A 216 -10.89 -13.97 -10.56
C LEU A 216 -10.35 -12.55 -10.38
N ILE A 217 -10.67 -11.67 -11.32
CA ILE A 217 -10.28 -10.25 -11.31
C ILE A 217 -11.53 -9.43 -11.59
N GLU A 218 -11.97 -8.61 -10.62
CA GLU A 218 -13.14 -7.72 -10.78
C GLU A 218 -14.42 -8.46 -11.26
N GLY A 219 -14.60 -9.70 -10.81
CA GLY A 219 -15.74 -10.54 -11.20
C GLY A 219 -15.56 -11.32 -12.51
N TYR A 220 -14.43 -11.16 -13.21
CA TYR A 220 -14.10 -11.89 -14.43
C TYR A 220 -13.13 -13.03 -14.14
N LEU A 221 -13.42 -14.23 -14.65
CA LEU A 221 -12.48 -15.35 -14.66
C LEU A 221 -11.56 -15.24 -15.89
N LEU A 222 -10.31 -14.86 -15.65
CA LEU A 222 -9.33 -14.61 -16.69
C LEU A 222 -8.26 -15.71 -16.72
N SER A 223 -7.95 -16.20 -17.92
CA SER A 223 -6.82 -17.09 -18.18
C SER A 223 -5.49 -16.32 -18.11
N LEU A 224 -4.38 -17.02 -17.84
CA LEU A 224 -3.01 -16.49 -17.90
C LEU A 224 -2.62 -15.87 -19.26
N ASP A 225 -3.37 -16.15 -20.32
CA ASP A 225 -3.20 -15.50 -21.63
C ASP A 225 -3.62 -14.02 -21.62
N ASP A 226 -4.54 -13.62 -20.74
CA ASP A 226 -4.91 -12.21 -20.57
C ASP A 226 -3.76 -11.47 -19.86
N HIS A 227 -3.41 -10.29 -20.39
CA HIS A 227 -2.39 -9.43 -19.81
C HIS A 227 -2.68 -9.07 -18.35
N ARG A 228 -3.96 -8.86 -17.98
CA ARG A 228 -4.37 -8.51 -16.61
C ARG A 228 -4.10 -9.66 -15.63
N ALA A 229 -4.44 -10.88 -16.03
CA ALA A 229 -4.16 -12.10 -15.28
C ALA A 229 -2.65 -12.30 -15.08
N ALA A 230 -1.87 -12.15 -16.16
CA ALA A 230 -0.41 -12.26 -16.09
C ALA A 230 0.21 -11.23 -15.13
N LEU A 231 -0.24 -9.97 -15.18
CA LEU A 231 0.22 -8.91 -14.27
C LEU A 231 -0.15 -9.18 -12.80
N GLN A 232 -1.35 -9.70 -12.55
CA GLN A 232 -1.78 -10.04 -11.20
C GLN A 232 -0.97 -11.19 -10.62
N ILE A 233 -0.73 -12.27 -11.38
CA ILE A 233 0.13 -13.37 -10.93
C ILE A 233 1.54 -12.90 -10.67
N GLU A 234 2.09 -12.08 -11.56
CA GLU A 234 3.39 -11.49 -11.36
C GLU A 234 3.46 -10.67 -10.05
N ALA A 235 2.42 -9.90 -9.74
CA ALA A 235 2.33 -9.17 -8.47
C ALA A 235 2.27 -10.12 -7.27
N LEU A 236 1.49 -11.21 -7.34
CA LEU A 236 1.41 -12.20 -6.26
C LEU A 236 2.72 -12.97 -6.06
N VAL A 237 3.41 -13.34 -7.14
CA VAL A 237 4.75 -13.97 -7.11
C VAL A 237 5.76 -12.99 -6.50
N SER A 238 5.78 -11.73 -6.96
CA SER A 238 6.65 -10.69 -6.40
C SER A 238 6.41 -10.52 -4.90
N ASN A 239 5.15 -10.49 -4.48
CA ASN A 239 4.76 -10.38 -3.09
C ASN A 239 5.22 -11.57 -2.25
N TRP A 240 5.04 -12.80 -2.75
CA TRP A 240 5.52 -13.98 -2.07
C TRP A 240 7.04 -13.95 -1.88
N LEU A 241 7.79 -13.59 -2.92
CA LEU A 241 9.25 -13.48 -2.87
C LEU A 241 9.70 -12.46 -1.83
N ILE A 242 9.11 -11.26 -1.88
CA ILE A 242 9.51 -10.16 -1.01
C ILE A 242 9.11 -10.42 0.44
N ARG A 243 7.89 -10.90 0.72
CA ARG A 243 7.45 -11.24 2.08
C ARG A 243 8.25 -12.38 2.69
N THR A 244 8.52 -13.43 1.90
CA THR A 244 9.36 -14.53 2.38
C THR A 244 10.80 -14.09 2.64
N ALA A 245 11.35 -13.24 1.76
CA ALA A 245 12.65 -12.63 1.98
C ALA A 245 12.65 -11.74 3.23
N GLU A 246 11.59 -10.97 3.48
CA GLU A 246 11.41 -10.13 4.67
C GLU A 246 11.55 -10.98 5.93
N LEU A 247 10.76 -12.05 6.05
CA LEU A 247 10.81 -12.96 7.21
C LEU A 247 12.23 -13.49 7.44
N ILE A 248 12.90 -13.93 6.37
CA ILE A 248 14.29 -14.42 6.46
C ILE A 248 15.24 -13.28 6.88
N GLY A 249 15.07 -12.08 6.32
CA GLY A 249 15.86 -10.90 6.67
C GLY A 249 15.69 -10.50 8.13
N ALA A 250 14.48 -10.58 8.67
CA ALA A 250 14.19 -10.28 10.07
C ALA A 250 14.89 -11.26 11.01
N GLU A 251 14.89 -12.55 10.69
CA GLU A 251 15.61 -13.58 11.45
C GLU A 251 17.13 -13.37 11.39
N VAL A 252 17.67 -13.05 10.21
CA VAL A 252 19.09 -12.71 10.05
C VAL A 252 19.47 -11.49 10.89
N LEU A 253 18.64 -10.45 10.91
CA LEU A 253 18.88 -9.27 11.75
C LEU A 253 18.86 -9.59 13.25
N SER A 254 18.00 -10.52 13.65
CA SER A 254 17.96 -11.02 15.03
C SER A 254 19.28 -11.69 15.42
N GLU A 255 19.79 -12.56 14.55
CA GLU A 255 21.06 -13.26 14.76
C GLU A 255 22.27 -12.31 14.73
N CYS A 256 22.29 -11.33 13.83
CA CYS A 256 23.35 -10.31 13.79
C CYS A 256 23.43 -9.44 15.05
N SER A 257 22.37 -9.35 15.86
CA SER A 257 22.44 -8.69 17.16
C SER A 257 23.27 -9.51 18.15
N GLN A 258 23.06 -10.83 18.18
CA GLN A 258 23.72 -11.77 19.10
C GLN A 258 25.12 -12.20 18.62
N TRP A 259 25.39 -12.07 17.32
CA TRP A 259 26.65 -12.46 16.69
C TRP A 259 27.22 -11.28 15.87
N PRO A 260 28.00 -10.38 16.51
CA PRO A 260 28.47 -9.14 15.89
C PRO A 260 29.32 -9.32 14.63
N GLU A 261 30.12 -10.39 14.55
CA GLU A 261 31.00 -10.70 13.42
C GLU A 261 30.20 -10.96 12.13
N LEU A 262 28.96 -11.44 12.22
CA LEU A 262 28.08 -11.61 11.05
C LEU A 262 27.74 -10.30 10.37
N ARG A 263 27.76 -9.17 11.10
CA ARG A 263 27.33 -7.89 10.55
C ARG A 263 28.16 -7.54 9.32
N CYS A 264 29.49 -7.69 9.42
CA CYS A 264 30.45 -7.44 8.34
C CYS A 264 30.19 -8.27 7.08
N TYR A 265 29.63 -9.46 7.27
CA TYR A 265 29.39 -10.42 6.20
C TYR A 265 28.00 -10.29 5.56
N LEU A 266 26.97 -10.00 6.36
CA LEU A 266 25.56 -10.05 5.92
C LEU A 266 24.94 -8.67 5.69
N LEU A 267 25.34 -7.64 6.45
CA LEU A 267 24.63 -6.37 6.53
C LEU A 267 25.30 -5.26 5.72
N ARG A 268 24.54 -4.18 5.47
CA ARG A 268 25.06 -2.93 4.94
C ARG A 268 26.03 -2.26 5.94
N ARG A 269 26.97 -1.46 5.42
CA ARG A 269 28.05 -0.82 6.21
C ARG A 269 27.55 0.05 7.36
N ASP A 270 26.41 0.70 7.22
CA ASP A 270 25.81 1.57 8.24
C ASP A 270 25.29 0.79 9.46
N LEU A 271 25.00 -0.51 9.30
CA LEU A 271 24.44 -1.38 10.33
C LEU A 271 25.49 -2.20 11.09
N MET A 272 26.79 -2.00 10.80
CA MET A 272 27.88 -2.57 11.59
C MET A 272 27.84 -2.06 13.03
N VAL A 273 27.46 -0.79 13.19
CA VAL A 273 27.32 -0.10 14.47
C VAL A 273 26.10 -0.63 15.21
N THR A 274 26.31 -1.19 16.41
CA THR A 274 25.26 -1.78 17.26
C THR A 274 24.05 -0.85 17.42
N ARG A 275 24.29 0.45 17.65
CA ARG A 275 23.19 1.43 17.83
C ARG A 275 22.30 1.56 16.59
N ASN A 276 22.88 1.51 15.39
CA ASN A 276 22.11 1.66 14.16
C ASN A 276 21.30 0.39 13.88
N LEU A 277 21.90 -0.79 14.11
CA LEU A 277 21.21 -2.07 14.03
C LEU A 277 20.01 -2.13 14.98
N GLU A 278 20.20 -1.82 16.27
CA GLU A 278 19.12 -1.85 17.25
C GLU A 278 18.04 -0.80 16.97
N ARG A 279 18.42 0.38 16.46
CA ARG A 279 17.44 1.38 16.01
C ARG A 279 16.57 0.84 14.87
N LEU A 280 17.18 0.21 13.86
CA LEU A 280 16.46 -0.38 12.73
C LEU A 280 15.51 -1.49 13.21
N ARG A 281 16.00 -2.40 14.06
CA ARG A 281 15.17 -3.48 14.64
C ARG A 281 13.98 -2.93 15.41
N ASN A 282 14.19 -1.90 16.24
CA ASN A 282 13.11 -1.26 16.97
C ASN A 282 12.09 -0.59 16.04
N GLN A 283 12.55 0.03 14.94
CA GLN A 283 11.66 0.62 13.94
C GLN A 283 10.83 -0.45 13.22
N LEU A 284 11.45 -1.57 12.81
CA LEU A 284 10.75 -2.71 12.19
C LEU A 284 9.72 -3.31 13.14
N ASN A 285 10.09 -3.58 14.40
CA ASN A 285 9.16 -4.09 15.41
C ASN A 285 7.99 -3.13 15.66
N THR A 286 8.25 -1.82 15.71
CA THR A 286 7.20 -0.80 15.88
C THR A 286 6.26 -0.77 14.68
N GLN A 287 6.82 -0.84 13.46
CA GLN A 287 6.05 -0.88 12.23
C GLN A 287 5.18 -2.14 12.15
N GLU A 288 5.73 -3.30 12.47
CA GLU A 288 4.97 -4.55 12.44
C GLU A 288 3.87 -4.58 13.50
N TRP A 289 4.15 -4.05 14.70
CA TRP A 289 3.11 -3.83 15.69
C TRP A 289 1.99 -2.93 15.15
N TRP A 290 2.33 -1.78 14.58
CA TRP A 290 1.33 -0.86 14.01
C TRP A 290 0.50 -1.53 12.91
N ASN A 291 1.17 -2.28 12.03
CA ASN A 291 0.56 -3.02 10.95
C ASN A 291 -0.42 -4.09 11.48
N LEU A 292 0.01 -4.94 12.41
CA LEU A 292 -0.81 -6.03 12.96
C LEU A 292 -2.01 -5.50 13.75
N TYR A 293 -1.81 -4.46 14.55
CA TYR A 293 -2.86 -3.97 15.43
C TYR A 293 -3.80 -2.99 14.76
N PHE A 294 -3.37 -2.18 13.79
CA PHE A 294 -4.21 -1.14 13.18
C PHE A 294 -4.43 -1.32 11.69
N GLU A 295 -3.37 -1.37 10.88
CA GLU A 295 -3.54 -1.33 9.43
C GLU A 295 -4.17 -2.61 8.86
N ARG A 296 -3.79 -3.77 9.38
CA ARG A 296 -4.32 -5.07 8.95
C ARG A 296 -5.83 -5.18 9.20
N PRO A 297 -6.37 -4.90 10.40
CA PRO A 297 -7.81 -4.89 10.62
C PRO A 297 -8.57 -3.93 9.68
N ILE A 298 -8.03 -2.74 9.42
CA ILE A 298 -8.62 -1.78 8.47
C ILE A 298 -8.65 -2.39 7.06
N ARG A 299 -7.53 -2.96 6.59
CA ARG A 299 -7.46 -3.60 5.27
C ARG A 299 -8.40 -4.79 5.13
N LEU A 300 -8.57 -5.59 6.18
CA LEU A 300 -9.52 -6.70 6.22
C LEU A 300 -10.95 -6.21 6.09
N TYR A 301 -11.33 -5.18 6.86
CA TYR A 301 -12.65 -4.56 6.77
C TYR A 301 -12.92 -3.99 5.36
N GLU A 302 -11.92 -3.35 4.75
CA GLU A 302 -12.00 -2.82 3.38
C GLU A 302 -11.89 -3.90 2.28
N SER A 303 -11.78 -5.19 2.63
CA SER A 303 -11.57 -6.30 1.67
C SER A 303 -10.35 -6.09 0.75
N LYS A 304 -9.28 -5.51 1.29
CA LYS A 304 -8.02 -5.23 0.57
C LYS A 304 -6.89 -6.11 1.09
N ARG A 305 -6.09 -6.65 0.17
CA ARG A 305 -4.79 -7.26 0.47
C ARG A 305 -3.66 -6.37 -0.02
N LEU A 306 -2.69 -6.08 0.85
CA LEU A 306 -1.48 -5.37 0.49
C LEU A 306 -0.45 -6.34 -0.12
N VAL A 307 -0.08 -6.08 -1.36
CA VAL A 307 0.80 -6.91 -2.17
C VAL A 307 1.99 -6.07 -2.64
N TRP A 308 3.21 -6.61 -2.52
CA TRP A 308 4.40 -5.95 -3.03
C TRP A 308 4.57 -6.22 -4.52
N ARG A 309 4.44 -5.18 -5.34
CA ARG A 309 4.57 -5.29 -6.80
C ARG A 309 5.88 -4.64 -7.26
N ILE A 310 6.57 -5.31 -8.18
CA ILE A 310 7.78 -4.79 -8.81
C ILE A 310 7.43 -4.11 -10.14
N GLN A 311 7.51 -2.79 -10.16
CA GLN A 311 7.32 -1.97 -11.36
C GLN A 311 8.67 -1.42 -11.83
N ARG A 312 9.13 -1.89 -13.00
CA ARG A 312 10.48 -1.62 -13.51
C ARG A 312 11.55 -2.09 -12.51
N THR A 313 12.13 -1.19 -11.74
CA THR A 313 13.16 -1.45 -10.72
C THR A 313 12.73 -0.95 -9.34
N SER A 314 11.45 -0.60 -9.16
CA SER A 314 10.91 -0.08 -7.91
C SER A 314 9.90 -1.06 -7.32
N LEU A 315 10.04 -1.32 -6.04
CA LEU A 315 9.08 -2.05 -5.24
C LEU A 315 8.01 -1.08 -4.73
N ILE A 316 6.76 -1.30 -5.11
CA ILE A 316 5.64 -0.40 -4.79
C ILE A 316 4.51 -1.16 -4.09
N PRO A 317 3.67 -0.48 -3.27
CA PRO A 317 2.51 -1.10 -2.69
C PRO A 317 1.41 -1.23 -3.76
N TYR A 318 0.72 -2.36 -3.76
CA TYR A 318 -0.41 -2.64 -4.64
C TYR A 318 -1.53 -3.30 -3.84
N TYR A 319 -2.77 -2.85 -4.02
CA TYR A 319 -3.93 -3.39 -3.33
C TYR A 319 -4.74 -4.28 -4.26
N ILE A 320 -5.02 -5.50 -3.82
CA ILE A 320 -5.94 -6.42 -4.48
C ILE A 320 -7.23 -6.47 -3.66
N THR A 321 -8.36 -6.35 -4.33
CA THR A 321 -9.68 -6.53 -3.70
C THR A 321 -10.05 -8.00 -3.73
N GLU A 322 -10.28 -8.58 -2.55
CA GLU A 322 -10.65 -9.99 -2.38
C GLU A 322 -11.51 -10.18 -1.13
N ALA A 323 -12.43 -11.15 -1.19
CA ALA A 323 -13.27 -11.50 -0.04
C ALA A 323 -12.40 -12.19 1.03
N ARG A 324 -12.27 -11.54 2.20
CA ARG A 324 -11.43 -12.00 3.32
C ARG A 324 -12.25 -12.21 4.60
N ASP A 325 -13.52 -12.57 4.46
CA ASP A 325 -14.48 -12.67 5.56
C ASP A 325 -14.01 -13.64 6.66
N LYS A 326 -13.46 -14.80 6.27
CA LYS A 326 -12.90 -15.77 7.23
C LYS A 326 -11.77 -15.18 8.08
N GLU A 327 -10.86 -14.42 7.46
CA GLU A 327 -9.77 -13.76 8.19
C GLU A 327 -10.25 -12.63 9.09
N LEU A 328 -11.37 -11.99 8.73
CA LEU A 328 -12.02 -10.94 9.51
C LEU A 328 -12.71 -11.52 10.75
N GLU A 329 -13.38 -12.68 10.60
CA GLU A 329 -13.99 -13.43 11.71
C GLU A 329 -12.93 -13.94 12.70
N ASP A 330 -11.77 -14.37 12.19
CA ASP A 330 -10.64 -14.87 12.98
C ASP A 330 -9.85 -13.76 13.72
N LEU A 331 -10.27 -12.49 13.62
CA LEU A 331 -9.58 -11.39 14.30
C LEU A 331 -9.67 -11.49 15.83
N PRO A 332 -8.57 -11.23 16.56
CA PRO A 332 -8.62 -11.03 18.01
C PRO A 332 -9.59 -9.91 18.37
N TRP A 333 -10.27 -10.04 19.50
CA TRP A 333 -11.30 -9.08 19.93
C TRP A 333 -10.83 -7.61 19.99
N TRP A 334 -9.58 -7.35 20.37
CA TRP A 334 -9.02 -6.00 20.34
C TRP A 334 -8.91 -5.43 18.92
N GLN A 335 -8.64 -6.28 17.93
CA GLN A 335 -8.61 -5.91 16.51
C GLN A 335 -10.04 -5.74 15.96
N GLN A 336 -11.01 -6.54 16.44
CA GLN A 336 -12.43 -6.36 16.13
C GLN A 336 -12.98 -5.02 16.63
N LEU A 337 -12.42 -4.46 17.72
CA LEU A 337 -12.81 -3.12 18.17
C LEU A 337 -12.51 -2.05 17.10
N ILE A 338 -11.43 -2.20 16.33
CA ILE A 338 -11.07 -1.27 15.26
C ILE A 338 -12.06 -1.37 14.12
N THR A 339 -12.45 -2.58 13.73
CA THR A 339 -13.46 -2.79 12.69
C THR A 339 -14.82 -2.26 13.14
N PHE A 340 -15.18 -2.45 14.42
CA PHE A 340 -16.40 -1.88 15.01
C PHE A 340 -16.39 -0.34 15.00
N VAL A 341 -15.24 0.29 15.27
CA VAL A 341 -15.11 1.76 15.17
C VAL A 341 -15.31 2.23 13.74
N LEU A 342 -14.78 1.52 12.74
CA LEU A 342 -15.01 1.83 11.32
C LEU A 342 -16.48 1.66 10.94
N GLU A 343 -17.10 0.55 11.34
CA GLU A 343 -18.52 0.29 11.10
C GLU A 343 -19.42 1.36 11.76
N THR A 344 -19.09 1.74 13.01
CA THR A 344 -19.76 2.80 13.73
C THR A 344 -19.59 4.15 13.03
N ARG A 345 -18.38 4.46 12.54
CA ARG A 345 -18.11 5.66 11.74
C ARG A 345 -19.02 5.68 10.52
N ASP A 346 -19.10 4.59 9.77
CA ASP A 346 -19.87 4.53 8.53
C ASP A 346 -21.38 4.59 8.78
N ALA A 347 -21.86 4.03 9.91
CA ALA A 347 -23.25 4.14 10.34
C ALA A 347 -23.64 5.54 10.83
N ILE A 348 -22.71 6.25 11.49
CA ILE A 348 -22.97 7.57 12.11
C ILE A 348 -22.71 8.72 11.13
N ALA A 349 -21.75 8.58 10.20
CA ALA A 349 -21.38 9.59 9.21
C ALA A 349 -22.59 10.29 8.53
N PRO A 350 -23.59 9.57 7.99
CA PRO A 350 -24.75 10.22 7.36
C PRO A 350 -25.58 11.04 8.36
N GLN A 351 -25.68 10.58 9.61
CA GLN A 351 -26.45 11.28 10.65
C GLN A 351 -25.79 12.59 11.06
N LEU A 352 -24.46 12.58 11.24
CA LEU A 352 -23.68 13.78 11.52
C LEU A 352 -23.76 14.76 10.35
N GLN A 353 -23.71 14.27 9.11
CA GLN A 353 -23.85 15.10 7.91
C GLN A 353 -25.19 15.84 7.90
N LEU A 354 -26.30 15.15 8.20
CA LEU A 354 -27.63 15.74 8.31
C LEU A 354 -27.71 16.79 9.43
N LEU A 355 -27.08 16.52 10.58
CA LEU A 355 -27.05 17.45 11.71
C LEU A 355 -26.29 18.74 11.34
N PHE A 356 -25.11 18.62 10.73
CA PHE A 356 -24.34 19.78 10.27
C PHE A 356 -25.05 20.56 9.17
N GLN A 357 -25.73 19.88 8.23
CA GLN A 357 -26.56 20.54 7.21
C GLN A 357 -27.71 21.34 7.85
N ARG A 358 -28.40 20.78 8.86
CA ARG A 358 -29.46 21.50 9.59
C ARG A 358 -28.92 22.72 10.32
N ILE A 359 -27.80 22.59 11.03
CA ILE A 359 -27.16 23.71 11.72
C ILE A 359 -26.76 24.79 10.72
N GLY A 360 -26.16 24.40 9.59
CA GLY A 360 -25.82 25.32 8.50
C GLY A 360 -27.03 26.09 7.97
N ASN A 361 -28.15 25.40 7.73
CA ASN A 361 -29.38 26.04 7.30
C ASN A 361 -29.92 27.04 8.33
N ILE A 362 -29.91 26.69 9.62
CA ILE A 362 -30.32 27.60 10.71
C ILE A 362 -29.44 28.85 10.73
N ILE A 363 -28.11 28.68 10.64
CA ILE A 363 -27.15 29.79 10.60
C ILE A 363 -27.45 30.71 9.41
N VAL A 364 -27.67 30.14 8.22
CA VAL A 364 -28.00 30.91 7.01
C VAL A 364 -29.30 31.69 7.20
N ILE A 365 -30.34 31.08 7.79
CA ILE A 365 -31.61 31.75 8.07
C ILE A 365 -31.41 32.91 9.05
N ILE A 366 -30.67 32.70 10.15
CA ILE A 366 -30.40 33.76 11.14
C ILE A 366 -29.65 34.92 10.47
N LEU A 367 -28.60 34.61 9.69
CA LEU A 367 -27.79 35.63 9.06
C LEU A 367 -28.56 36.43 7.99
N THR A 368 -29.34 35.74 7.16
CA THR A 368 -30.07 36.38 6.06
C THR A 368 -31.35 37.07 6.52
N GLN A 369 -32.15 36.41 7.36
CA GLN A 369 -33.46 36.92 7.75
C GLN A 369 -33.43 37.77 9.00
N VAL A 370 -32.63 37.43 10.02
CA VAL A 370 -32.61 38.22 11.26
C VAL A 370 -31.65 39.38 11.10
N VAL A 371 -30.37 39.09 10.82
CA VAL A 371 -29.35 40.13 10.70
C VAL A 371 -29.58 41.00 9.46
N GLY A 372 -29.88 40.39 8.31
CA GLY A 372 -30.18 41.12 7.08
C GLY A 372 -31.39 42.05 7.20
N LYS A 373 -32.51 41.60 7.81
CA LYS A 373 -33.67 42.48 8.05
C LYS A 373 -33.39 43.56 9.09
N ALA A 374 -32.63 43.26 10.14
CA ALA A 374 -32.26 44.25 11.15
C ALA A 374 -31.42 45.38 10.56
N ILE A 375 -30.40 45.06 9.75
CA ILE A 375 -29.62 46.06 9.00
C ILE A 375 -30.52 46.86 8.06
N GLY A 376 -31.41 46.17 7.32
CA GLY A 376 -32.36 46.83 6.42
C GLY A 376 -33.29 47.82 7.13
N LEU A 377 -33.76 47.49 8.35
CA LEU A 377 -34.57 48.38 9.18
C LEU A 377 -33.78 49.59 9.68
N ILE A 378 -32.51 49.41 10.07
CA ILE A 378 -31.63 50.52 10.49
C ILE A 378 -31.43 51.49 9.32
N VAL A 379 -31.09 50.98 8.13
CA VAL A 379 -30.94 51.81 6.92
C VAL A 379 -32.23 52.57 6.60
N ARG A 380 -33.38 51.90 6.70
CA ARG A 380 -34.69 52.53 6.46
C ARG A 380 -35.03 53.59 7.51
N GLY A 381 -34.66 53.37 8.77
CA GLY A 381 -34.81 54.34 9.86
C GLY A 381 -33.94 55.59 9.66
N ILE A 382 -32.69 55.43 9.24
CA ILE A 382 -31.78 56.54 8.91
C ILE A 382 -32.35 57.37 7.74
N LEU A 383 -32.80 56.71 6.67
CA LEU A 383 -33.42 57.38 5.52
C LEU A 383 -34.69 58.16 5.91
N GLN A 384 -35.55 57.60 6.78
CA GLN A 384 -36.73 58.30 7.28
C GLN A 384 -36.39 59.45 8.24
N GLY A 385 -35.31 59.32 9.03
CA GLY A 385 -34.80 60.40 9.89
C GLY A 385 -34.30 61.60 9.08
N MET A 386 -33.59 61.34 7.97
CA MET A 386 -33.13 62.36 7.04
C MET A 386 -34.28 63.00 6.23
N GLY A 387 -35.36 62.25 5.96
CA GLY A 387 -36.53 62.79 5.26
C GLY A 387 -37.37 63.77 6.08
N ARG A 388 -37.28 63.73 7.42
CA ARG A 388 -38.02 64.64 8.32
C ARG A 388 -37.30 65.96 8.59
N SER A 389 -36.00 66.08 8.31
CA SER A 389 -35.29 67.36 8.41
C SER A 389 -35.53 68.30 7.22
N PHE A 390 -36.24 67.86 6.18
CA PHE A 390 -36.55 68.67 4.99
C PHE A 390 -37.97 69.27 4.98
N THR A 391 -38.79 69.03 6.02
CA THR A 391 -40.18 69.54 6.10
C THR A 391 -40.36 70.63 7.17
N ARG A 392 -39.27 71.22 7.67
CA ARG A 392 -39.29 72.28 8.69
C ARG A 392 -38.68 73.61 8.24
N GLU A 393 -38.44 73.77 6.94
CA GLU A 393 -38.11 75.04 6.28
C GLU A 393 -39.10 75.25 5.14
N GLN A 394 -40.34 75.62 5.48
CA GLN A 394 -41.32 76.28 4.61
C GLN A 394 -42.51 76.68 5.50
N ASP A 395 -42.24 77.61 6.41
CA ASP A 395 -43.21 78.65 6.77
C ASP A 395 -43.01 79.82 5.80
#